data_AF-F6J4C8-F1
#
_entry.id   AF-F6J4C8-F1
#
_cell.length_a   1.000
_cell.length_b   1.000
_cell.length_c   1.000
_cell.angle_alpha   90.00
_cell.angle_beta   90.00
_cell.angle_gamma   90.00
#
_symmetry.space_group_name_H-M   'P 1'
#
loop_
_entity.id
_entity.type
_entity.pdbx_description
1 polymer ?
#
loop_
_entity_poly.entity_id
_entity_poly.type
_entity_poly.pdbx_seq_one_letter_code
_entity_poly.pdbx_strand_id
1 'polypeptide(L)'
;SLEPVETDIKDGDLWDVFPRRLKNLHGCPMSVIVWDIPPYMRINWKSSDPMDGLDGLDGLLLRIVARKMNFTLKLIPNEPNGLIGGSSFMNGTFTGAYKMLRERRANITIGCAACTPERSTFLEATSPYSQMSYIIVLQARGGYSIYEVMLFPFEKYTWLLLSTILGLHWIVGSRWRMPSPILAGWMLWIFVIRASYEASVFNFIHNSPVKPSPRTLDQALSGGFRFITDHATYRM
;
A
#
# COMPACT_ATOMS: atom_id res chain seq x y z
N SER A 1 19.25 -18.88 38.70
CA SER A 1 19.40 -18.33 40.04
C SER A 1 18.87 -16.91 40.03
N LEU A 2 18.11 -16.50 41.05
CA LEU A 2 17.68 -15.10 41.24
C LEU A 2 18.66 -14.33 42.14
N GLU A 3 19.70 -14.99 42.63
CA GLU A 3 20.69 -14.39 43.50
C GLU A 3 21.68 -13.56 42.68
N PRO A 4 21.95 -12.31 43.07
CA PRO A 4 22.97 -11.49 42.43
C PRO A 4 24.33 -12.17 42.57
N VAL A 5 25.05 -12.32 41.46
CA VAL A 5 26.45 -12.75 41.48
C VAL A 5 27.29 -11.48 41.43
N GLU A 6 28.10 -11.24 42.47
CA GLU A 6 29.09 -10.18 42.45
C GLU A 6 30.27 -10.62 41.58
N THR A 7 30.58 -9.83 40.56
CA THR A 7 31.72 -10.02 39.66
C THR A 7 32.58 -8.77 39.70
N ASP A 8 33.89 -8.90 39.95
CA ASP A 8 34.84 -7.80 39.83
C ASP A 8 34.88 -7.32 38.37
N ILE A 9 34.83 -6.00 38.15
CA ILE A 9 34.81 -5.36 36.82
C ILE A 9 36.08 -5.72 36.02
N LYS A 10 37.18 -6.05 36.69
CA LYS A 10 38.44 -6.45 36.03
C LYS A 10 38.41 -7.89 35.52
N ASP A 11 37.58 -8.74 36.11
CA ASP A 11 37.53 -10.18 35.84
C ASP A 11 36.26 -10.59 35.08
N GLY A 12 35.27 -9.71 34.99
CA GLY A 12 33.99 -9.96 34.31
C GLY A 12 34.03 -9.72 32.80
N ASP A 13 33.53 -10.69 32.02
CA ASP A 13 33.24 -10.48 30.61
C ASP A 13 31.96 -9.62 30.46
N LEU A 14 31.79 -8.98 29.31
CA LEU A 14 30.60 -8.18 28.98
C LEU A 14 29.30 -8.99 29.20
N TRP A 15 29.34 -10.30 28.98
CA TRP A 15 28.21 -11.20 29.14
C TRP A 15 27.91 -11.58 30.59
N ASP A 16 28.84 -11.37 31.52
CA ASP A 16 28.60 -11.55 32.95
C ASP A 16 27.77 -10.39 33.50
N VAL A 17 28.04 -9.18 33.01
CA VAL A 17 27.27 -7.97 33.34
C VAL A 17 25.95 -7.90 32.56
N PHE A 18 25.94 -8.31 31.29
CA PHE A 18 24.77 -8.30 30.40
C PHE A 18 24.43 -9.71 29.88
N PRO A 19 24.01 -10.64 30.76
CA PRO A 19 23.71 -12.00 30.37
C PRO A 19 22.52 -12.03 29.40
N ARG A 20 22.46 -13.08 28.56
CA ARG A 20 21.36 -13.28 27.61
C ARG A 20 20.08 -13.72 28.35
N ARG A 21 19.32 -12.74 28.89
CA ARG A 21 18.12 -12.97 29.72
C ARG A 21 16.89 -13.48 28.96
N LEU A 22 16.87 -13.35 27.63
CA LEU A 22 15.71 -13.67 26.79
C LEU A 22 15.77 -15.08 26.17
N LYS A 23 16.73 -15.93 26.54
CA LYS A 23 16.81 -17.31 26.01
C LYS A 23 15.66 -18.19 26.51
N ASN A 24 15.24 -18.02 27.76
CA ASN A 24 14.20 -18.79 28.41
C ASN A 24 13.60 -17.97 29.56
N LEU A 25 12.28 -17.77 29.55
CA LEU A 25 11.51 -17.03 30.54
C LEU A 25 10.79 -17.95 31.54
N HIS A 26 11.09 -19.26 31.49
CA HIS A 26 10.67 -20.26 32.47
C HIS A 26 9.16 -20.30 32.76
N GLY A 27 8.34 -20.07 31.74
CA GLY A 27 6.89 -20.07 31.83
C GLY A 27 6.27 -18.79 32.41
N CYS A 28 7.07 -17.74 32.64
CA CYS A 28 6.59 -16.47 33.21
C CYS A 28 5.38 -15.92 32.41
N PRO A 29 4.28 -15.49 33.06
CA PRO A 29 3.12 -14.94 32.37
C PRO A 29 3.40 -13.53 31.87
N MET A 30 3.58 -13.39 30.55
CA MET A 30 3.81 -12.10 29.90
C MET A 30 2.48 -11.50 29.47
N SER A 31 2.25 -10.28 29.93
CA SER A 31 1.08 -9.51 29.50
C SER A 31 1.33 -8.86 28.13
N VAL A 32 0.45 -9.16 27.18
CA VAL A 32 0.58 -8.75 25.78
C VAL A 32 -0.65 -7.96 25.34
N ILE A 33 -0.45 -6.70 24.93
CA ILE A 33 -1.54 -5.90 24.36
C ILE A 33 -1.73 -6.29 22.90
N VAL A 34 -2.97 -6.64 22.55
CA VAL A 34 -3.38 -7.09 21.21
C VAL A 34 -4.66 -6.39 20.75
N TRP A 35 -4.79 -6.22 19.44
CA TRP A 35 -5.99 -5.69 18.77
C TRP A 35 -6.23 -6.43 17.45
N ASP A 36 -7.48 -6.42 16.98
CA ASP A 36 -7.85 -7.06 15.72
C ASP A 36 -7.42 -6.16 14.55
N ILE A 37 -6.57 -6.68 13.68
CA ILE A 37 -6.10 -6.02 12.45
C ILE A 37 -5.79 -7.09 11.38
N PRO A 38 -6.81 -7.59 10.67
CA PRO A 38 -6.59 -8.57 9.60
C PRO A 38 -5.77 -7.98 8.45
N PRO A 39 -4.90 -8.77 7.78
CA PRO A 39 -4.62 -10.20 7.99
C PRO A 39 -3.53 -10.48 9.04
N TYR A 40 -3.07 -9.47 9.78
CA TYR A 40 -1.93 -9.59 10.70
C TYR A 40 -2.31 -10.21 12.04
N MET A 41 -3.43 -9.79 12.61
CA MET A 41 -3.88 -10.28 13.92
C MET A 41 -5.39 -10.45 13.91
N ARG A 42 -5.86 -11.64 14.28
CA ARG A 42 -7.26 -11.91 14.63
C ARG A 42 -7.29 -12.59 15.99
N ILE A 43 -8.22 -12.15 16.84
CA ILE A 43 -8.27 -12.59 18.23
C ILE A 43 -9.62 -13.23 18.52
N ASN A 44 -9.58 -14.49 18.95
CA ASN A 44 -10.72 -15.21 19.48
C ASN A 44 -10.66 -15.22 21.02
N TRP A 45 -11.27 -14.21 21.63
CA TRP A 45 -11.36 -14.07 23.09
C TRP A 45 -12.12 -15.21 23.80
N LYS A 46 -12.87 -16.05 23.06
CA LYS A 46 -13.59 -17.21 23.63
C LYS A 46 -12.72 -18.47 23.72
N SER A 47 -11.51 -18.45 23.15
CA SER A 47 -10.60 -19.59 23.23
C SER A 47 -10.19 -19.86 24.68
N SER A 48 -10.12 -21.14 25.06
CA SER A 48 -9.62 -21.55 26.38
C SER A 48 -8.12 -21.32 26.53
N ASP A 49 -7.36 -21.50 25.45
CA ASP A 49 -5.93 -21.20 25.40
C ASP A 49 -5.71 -19.90 24.60
N PRO A 50 -5.09 -18.86 25.20
CA PRO A 50 -4.61 -17.68 24.50
C PRO A 50 -3.79 -17.96 23.24
N MET A 51 -3.03 -19.05 23.21
CA MET A 51 -2.21 -19.45 22.07
C MET A 51 -3.03 -19.90 20.86
N ASP A 52 -4.18 -20.52 21.08
CA ASP A 52 -5.09 -20.97 20.03
C ASP A 52 -6.09 -19.88 19.62
N GLY A 53 -6.24 -18.87 20.48
CA GLY A 53 -7.07 -17.70 20.22
C GLY A 53 -6.43 -16.66 19.30
N LEU A 54 -5.21 -16.88 18.81
CA LEU A 54 -4.46 -15.93 17.97
C LEU A 54 -4.24 -16.48 16.56
N ASP A 55 -4.69 -15.72 15.57
CA ASP A 55 -4.52 -16.03 14.15
C ASP A 55 -3.96 -14.81 13.39
N GLY A 56 -3.49 -15.02 12.15
CA GLY A 56 -2.79 -14.03 11.33
C GLY A 56 -1.27 -14.04 11.51
N LEU A 57 -0.57 -13.20 10.75
CA LEU A 57 0.90 -13.12 10.72
C LEU A 57 1.51 -12.84 12.10
N ASP A 58 1.05 -11.78 12.76
CA ASP A 58 1.54 -11.33 14.07
C ASP A 58 1.07 -12.27 15.18
N GLY A 59 -0.12 -12.86 15.04
CA GLY A 59 -0.61 -13.92 15.93
C GLY A 59 0.30 -15.15 15.90
N LEU A 60 0.65 -15.62 14.71
CA LEU A 60 1.60 -16.72 14.52
C LEU A 60 2.99 -16.37 15.07
N LEU A 61 3.48 -15.15 14.80
CA LEU A 61 4.76 -14.68 15.29
C LEU A 61 4.80 -14.67 16.83
N LEU A 62 3.76 -14.15 17.48
CA LEU A 62 3.64 -14.16 18.94
C LEU A 62 3.66 -15.58 19.51
N ARG A 63 2.97 -16.54 18.88
CA ARG A 63 2.98 -17.95 19.28
C ARG A 63 4.36 -18.60 19.13
N ILE A 64 5.12 -18.24 18.10
CA ILE A 64 6.49 -18.75 17.90
C ILE A 64 7.42 -18.17 18.97
N VAL A 65 7.32 -16.86 19.21
CA VAL A 65 8.10 -16.12 20.20
C VAL A 65 7.83 -16.65 21.62
N ALA A 66 6.56 -16.87 21.98
CA ALA A 66 6.14 -17.47 23.25
C ALA A 66 6.75 -18.87 23.47
N ARG A 67 6.68 -19.74 22.46
CA ARG A 67 7.26 -21.08 22.52
C ARG A 67 8.79 -21.06 22.57
N LYS A 68 9.43 -20.21 21.77
CA LYS A 68 10.88 -20.15 21.65
C LYS A 68 11.55 -19.61 22.91
N MET A 69 10.94 -18.60 23.53
CA MET A 69 11.42 -18.01 24.79
C MET A 69 10.77 -18.63 26.02
N ASN A 70 9.88 -19.61 25.85
CA ASN A 70 9.22 -20.34 26.94
C ASN A 70 8.54 -19.40 27.96
N PHE A 71 7.53 -18.65 27.53
CA PHE A 71 6.66 -17.85 28.40
C PHE A 71 5.18 -18.12 28.10
N THR A 72 4.32 -17.83 29.08
CA THR A 72 2.86 -17.96 28.91
C THR A 72 2.23 -16.63 28.53
N LEU A 73 1.15 -16.66 27.75
CA LEU A 73 0.48 -15.46 27.26
C LEU A 73 -0.65 -15.02 28.20
N LYS A 74 -0.63 -13.75 28.58
CA LYS A 74 -1.77 -13.06 29.18
C LYS A 74 -2.22 -11.93 28.24
N LEU A 75 -3.24 -12.19 27.43
CA LEU A 75 -3.74 -11.22 26.46
C LEU A 75 -4.48 -10.08 27.16
N ILE A 76 -4.18 -8.86 26.74
CA ILE A 76 -4.83 -7.64 27.21
C ILE A 76 -5.41 -6.93 25.98
N PRO A 77 -6.70 -6.57 25.98
CA PRO A 77 -7.29 -5.83 24.88
C PRO A 77 -6.72 -4.41 24.82
N ASN A 78 -6.61 -3.88 23.61
CA ASN A 78 -6.27 -2.48 23.42
C ASN A 78 -7.37 -1.53 23.91
N GLU A 79 -6.98 -0.35 24.43
CA GLU A 79 -7.89 0.65 24.98
C GLU A 79 -7.80 2.00 24.25
N PRO A 80 -8.91 2.56 23.72
CA PRO A 80 -10.27 2.01 23.74
C PRO A 80 -10.45 0.82 22.79
N ASN A 81 -11.47 0.01 23.07
CA ASN A 81 -11.84 -1.13 22.22
C ASN A 81 -12.08 -0.68 20.78
N GLY A 82 -11.53 -1.42 19.81
CA GLY A 82 -11.64 -1.11 18.38
C GLY A 82 -10.60 -0.11 17.86
N LEU A 83 -9.82 0.54 18.73
CA LEU A 83 -8.65 1.28 18.28
C LEU A 83 -7.59 0.30 17.76
N ILE A 84 -7.00 0.62 16.61
CA ILE A 84 -5.88 -0.15 16.04
C ILE A 84 -4.59 0.41 16.63
N GLY A 85 -4.00 -0.32 17.57
CA GLY A 85 -2.77 0.07 18.25
C GLY A 85 -2.94 1.37 19.04
N GLY A 86 -2.36 2.45 18.57
CA GLY A 86 -2.35 3.73 19.27
C GLY A 86 -1.63 4.81 18.48
N SER A 87 -1.52 5.99 19.06
CA SER A 87 -0.72 7.08 18.49
C SER A 87 0.37 7.52 19.44
N SER A 88 1.51 7.87 18.85
CA SER A 88 2.64 8.48 19.54
C SER A 88 2.89 9.89 19.02
N PHE A 89 3.23 10.81 19.91
CA PHE A 89 3.41 12.21 19.59
C PHE A 89 4.76 12.70 20.14
N MET A 90 5.40 13.66 19.45
CA MET A 90 6.68 14.25 19.89
C MET A 90 6.61 14.93 21.27
N ASN A 91 5.44 15.40 21.67
CA ASN A 91 5.21 15.95 23.03
C ASN A 91 5.22 14.87 24.14
N GLY A 92 5.44 13.61 23.76
CA GLY A 92 5.46 12.47 24.66
C GLY A 92 4.08 11.98 25.08
N THR A 93 2.98 12.54 24.60
CA THR A 93 1.64 11.97 24.88
C THR A 93 1.43 10.74 24.01
N PHE A 94 0.78 9.69 24.55
CA PHE A 94 0.45 8.45 23.83
C PHE A 94 -1.03 8.12 23.99
N THR A 95 -1.57 7.35 23.05
CA THR A 95 -2.90 6.73 23.12
C THR A 95 -2.81 5.24 22.85
N GLY A 96 -3.88 4.48 23.15
CA GLY A 96 -3.93 3.07 22.79
C GLY A 96 -2.90 2.22 23.51
N ALA A 97 -2.43 1.20 22.80
CA ALA A 97 -1.48 0.22 23.31
C ALA A 97 -0.17 0.87 23.78
N TYR A 98 0.28 1.93 23.09
CA TYR A 98 1.52 2.63 23.44
C TYR A 98 1.39 3.41 24.76
N LYS A 99 0.20 3.97 25.03
CA LYS A 99 -0.10 4.57 26.34
C LYS A 99 -0.07 3.52 27.43
N MET A 100 -0.72 2.38 27.21
CA MET A 100 -0.77 1.28 28.16
C MET A 100 0.63 0.72 28.46
N LEU A 101 1.50 0.61 27.46
CA LEU A 101 2.90 0.22 27.65
C LEU A 101 3.67 1.25 28.47
N ARG A 102 3.52 2.55 28.18
CA ARG A 102 4.19 3.61 28.94
C ARG A 102 3.76 3.65 30.40
N GLU A 103 2.50 3.38 30.66
CA GLU A 103 1.93 3.23 32.01
C GLU A 103 2.26 1.88 32.66
N ARG A 104 3.08 1.04 32.00
CA ARG A 104 3.49 -0.30 32.45
C ARG A 104 2.32 -1.23 32.78
N ARG A 105 1.20 -1.05 32.08
CA ARG A 105 -0.01 -1.90 32.21
C ARG A 105 0.11 -3.24 31.51
N ALA A 106 1.09 -3.37 30.62
CA ALA A 106 1.48 -4.63 29.99
C ALA A 106 2.99 -4.67 29.75
N ASN A 107 3.52 -5.85 29.41
CA ASN A 107 4.95 -6.03 29.17
C ASN A 107 5.35 -5.76 27.71
N ILE A 108 4.56 -6.26 26.76
CA ILE A 108 4.87 -6.17 25.32
C ILE A 108 3.61 -5.92 24.49
N THR A 109 3.82 -5.50 23.23
CA THR A 109 2.77 -5.40 22.22
C THR A 109 3.28 -5.91 20.88
N ILE A 110 2.38 -6.44 20.05
CA ILE A 110 2.65 -6.85 18.68
C ILE A 110 1.39 -6.61 17.85
N GLY A 111 1.54 -6.16 16.59
CA GLY A 111 0.39 -5.76 15.77
C GLY A 111 0.69 -4.63 14.80
N CYS A 112 1.55 -4.83 13.80
CA CYS A 112 1.91 -3.78 12.83
C CYS A 112 2.39 -2.46 13.49
N ALA A 113 3.18 -2.57 14.55
CA ALA A 113 3.74 -1.42 15.25
C ALA A 113 4.96 -0.87 14.48
N ALA A 114 4.80 0.27 13.80
CA ALA A 114 5.91 0.92 13.09
C ALA A 114 7.10 1.29 14.01
N CYS A 115 8.27 1.60 13.47
CA CYS A 115 9.38 2.15 14.25
C CYS A 115 9.46 3.65 13.98
N THR A 116 8.80 4.45 14.83
CA THR A 116 8.70 5.91 14.65
C THR A 116 9.55 6.64 15.69
N PRO A 117 10.23 7.76 15.34
CA PRO A 117 11.11 8.48 16.28
C PRO A 117 10.38 8.94 17.57
N GLU A 118 9.13 9.38 17.45
CA GLU A 118 8.27 9.81 18.57
C GLU A 118 8.05 8.69 19.60
N ARG A 119 8.07 7.44 19.15
CA ARG A 119 7.82 6.28 20.00
C ARG A 119 9.10 5.73 20.58
N SER A 120 10.16 5.65 19.78
CA SER A 120 11.47 5.15 20.22
C SER A 120 12.13 6.03 21.29
N THR A 121 11.65 7.26 21.48
CA THR A 121 12.09 8.14 22.58
C THR A 121 11.56 7.70 23.96
N PHE A 122 10.48 6.92 24.03
CA PHE A 122 9.88 6.51 25.31
C PHE A 122 9.61 5.01 25.44
N LEU A 123 9.56 4.27 24.33
CA LEU A 123 9.33 2.82 24.29
C LEU A 123 10.43 2.16 23.47
N GLU A 124 10.89 1.01 23.93
CA GLU A 124 11.90 0.23 23.22
C GLU A 124 11.24 -0.67 22.17
N ALA A 125 11.74 -0.61 20.94
CA ALA A 125 11.32 -1.50 19.86
C ALA A 125 12.33 -2.64 19.72
N THR A 126 11.85 -3.83 19.34
CA THR A 126 12.73 -4.90 18.87
C THR A 126 13.22 -4.60 17.44
N SER A 127 13.94 -5.53 16.83
CA SER A 127 14.22 -5.44 15.39
C SER A 127 12.93 -5.53 14.57
N PRO A 128 12.78 -4.72 13.52
CA PRO A 128 11.65 -4.81 12.61
C PRO A 128 11.68 -6.16 11.87
N TYR A 129 10.56 -6.88 11.85
CA TYR A 129 10.43 -8.17 11.18
C TYR A 129 9.70 -8.08 9.83
N SER A 130 9.14 -6.90 9.50
CA SER A 130 8.43 -6.65 8.24
C SER A 130 8.66 -5.20 7.81
N GLN A 131 8.82 -4.99 6.51
CA GLN A 131 8.92 -3.68 5.90
C GLN A 131 7.90 -3.59 4.76
N MET A 132 7.04 -2.57 4.81
CA MET A 132 6.01 -2.34 3.81
C MET A 132 6.35 -1.08 3.02
N SER A 133 6.18 -1.14 1.70
CA SER A 133 6.26 0.05 0.86
C SER A 133 4.93 0.79 0.87
N TYR A 134 4.99 2.13 0.82
CA TYR A 134 3.79 2.93 0.58
C TYR A 134 3.24 2.63 -0.81
N ILE A 135 1.96 2.26 -0.86
CA ILE A 135 1.23 2.04 -2.10
C ILE A 135 0.05 3.00 -2.17
N ILE A 136 -0.20 3.53 -3.37
CA ILE A 136 -1.37 4.36 -3.64
C ILE A 136 -2.38 3.46 -4.33
N VAL A 137 -3.53 3.26 -3.70
CA VAL A 137 -4.65 2.53 -4.30
C VAL A 137 -5.52 3.54 -5.04
N LEU A 138 -5.63 3.38 -6.36
CA LEU A 138 -6.47 4.22 -7.20
C LEU A 138 -7.75 3.47 -7.57
N GLN A 139 -8.86 4.19 -7.62
CA GLN A 139 -10.06 3.67 -8.26
C GLN A 139 -9.78 3.45 -9.75
N ALA A 140 -10.17 2.28 -10.26
CA ALA A 140 -10.07 1.99 -11.69
C ALA A 140 -10.78 3.09 -12.48
N ARG A 141 -10.07 3.68 -13.45
CA ARG A 141 -10.67 4.66 -14.35
C ARG A 141 -11.75 3.98 -15.19
N GLY A 142 -12.85 4.71 -15.43
CA GLY A 142 -13.86 4.27 -16.39
C GLY A 142 -13.26 4.07 -17.79
N GLY A 143 -13.97 3.31 -18.60
CA GLY A 143 -13.62 3.09 -20.00
C GLY A 143 -13.59 4.38 -20.83
N TYR A 144 -13.16 4.24 -22.07
CA TYR A 144 -13.22 5.33 -23.04
C TYR A 144 -14.68 5.61 -23.43
N SER A 145 -15.02 6.88 -23.57
CA SER A 145 -16.29 7.30 -24.16
C SER A 145 -16.32 6.99 -25.65
N ILE A 146 -17.50 6.86 -26.24
CA ILE A 146 -17.67 6.54 -27.66
C ILE A 146 -16.94 7.55 -28.55
N TYR A 147 -16.99 8.84 -28.20
CA TYR A 147 -16.29 9.89 -28.95
C TYR A 147 -14.77 9.79 -28.85
N GLU A 148 -14.25 9.45 -27.68
CA GLU A 148 -12.81 9.20 -27.52
C GLU A 148 -12.37 8.02 -28.39
N VAL A 149 -13.17 6.95 -28.47
CA VAL A 149 -12.87 5.79 -29.33
C VAL A 149 -12.92 6.15 -30.81
N MET A 150 -13.89 6.95 -31.24
CA MET A 150 -14.00 7.39 -32.64
C MET A 150 -12.86 8.32 -33.07
N LEU A 151 -12.39 9.20 -32.18
CA LEU A 151 -11.31 10.14 -32.50
C LEU A 151 -9.91 9.57 -32.24
N PHE A 152 -9.80 8.43 -31.55
CA PHE A 152 -8.55 7.77 -31.20
C PHE A 152 -7.61 7.43 -32.38
N PRO A 153 -8.08 6.96 -33.55
CA PRO A 153 -7.21 6.40 -34.58
C PRO A 153 -6.17 7.35 -35.18
N PHE A 154 -6.44 8.65 -35.18
CA PHE A 154 -5.57 9.65 -35.78
C PHE A 154 -5.29 10.79 -34.79
N GLU A 155 -4.06 11.31 -34.84
CA GLU A 155 -3.71 12.49 -34.07
C GLU A 155 -4.47 13.73 -34.54
N LYS A 156 -4.57 14.74 -33.67
CA LYS A 156 -5.25 16.01 -33.97
C LYS A 156 -4.71 16.66 -35.26
N TYR A 157 -3.41 16.61 -35.50
CA TYR A 157 -2.79 17.16 -36.70
C TYR A 157 -3.18 16.40 -37.97
N THR A 158 -3.29 15.08 -37.89
CA THR A 158 -3.76 14.23 -39.00
C THR A 158 -5.21 14.53 -39.34
N TRP A 159 -6.09 14.68 -38.34
CA TRP A 159 -7.48 15.10 -38.58
C TRP A 159 -7.58 16.47 -39.25
N LEU A 160 -6.77 17.44 -38.80
CA LEU A 160 -6.70 18.76 -39.44
C LEU A 160 -6.22 18.65 -40.89
N LEU A 161 -5.18 17.87 -41.16
CA LEU A 161 -4.67 17.64 -42.51
C LEU A 161 -5.71 16.96 -43.43
N LEU A 162 -6.40 15.94 -42.93
CA LEU A 162 -7.48 15.28 -43.69
C LEU A 162 -8.61 16.26 -44.00
N SER A 163 -8.96 17.13 -43.04
CA SER A 163 -10.00 18.14 -43.22
C SER A 163 -9.59 19.22 -44.24
N THR A 164 -8.32 19.65 -44.24
CA THR A 164 -7.83 20.63 -45.22
C THR A 164 -7.74 20.04 -46.62
N ILE A 165 -7.28 18.78 -46.75
CA ILE A 165 -7.23 18.08 -48.04
C ILE A 165 -8.65 17.88 -48.60
N LEU A 166 -9.60 17.45 -47.77
CA LEU A 166 -11.00 17.29 -48.16
C LEU A 166 -11.63 18.63 -48.59
N GLY A 167 -11.35 19.70 -47.85
CA GLY A 167 -11.80 21.06 -48.19
C GLY A 167 -11.23 21.53 -49.53
N LEU A 168 -9.93 21.33 -49.76
CA LEU A 168 -9.29 21.67 -51.03
C LEU A 168 -9.88 20.87 -52.20
N HIS A 169 -10.06 19.56 -52.03
CA HIS A 169 -10.68 18.70 -53.02
C HIS A 169 -12.12 19.14 -53.35
N TRP A 170 -12.91 19.50 -52.34
CA TRP A 170 -14.26 20.03 -52.54
C TRP A 170 -14.24 21.35 -53.33
N ILE A 171 -13.36 22.30 -52.97
CA ILE A 171 -13.27 23.61 -53.65
C ILE A 171 -12.86 23.44 -55.11
N VAL A 172 -11.87 22.58 -55.39
CA VAL A 172 -11.42 22.30 -56.75
C VAL A 172 -12.50 21.58 -57.55
N GLY A 173 -13.15 20.56 -56.98
CA GLY A 173 -14.23 19.81 -57.64
C GLY A 173 -15.50 20.62 -57.90
N SER A 174 -15.79 21.61 -57.07
CA SER A 174 -16.89 22.56 -57.27
C SER A 174 -16.64 23.51 -58.45
N ARG A 175 -15.37 23.85 -58.70
CA ARG A 175 -14.99 24.80 -59.76
C ARG A 175 -14.58 24.12 -61.06
N TRP A 176 -14.10 22.87 -61.02
CA TRP A 176 -13.52 22.14 -62.17
C TRP A 176 -13.96 20.68 -62.17
N ARG A 177 -14.35 20.16 -63.35
CA ARG A 177 -14.62 18.73 -63.54
C ARG A 177 -13.29 17.97 -63.58
N MET A 178 -12.99 17.21 -62.52
CA MET A 178 -11.69 16.52 -62.41
C MET A 178 -11.56 15.37 -63.43
N PRO A 179 -10.39 15.22 -64.08
CA PRO A 179 -10.14 14.13 -65.02
C PRO A 179 -10.07 12.78 -64.30
N SER A 180 -10.43 11.70 -65.01
CA SER A 180 -10.57 10.34 -64.47
C SER A 180 -9.39 9.78 -63.65
N PRO A 181 -8.10 9.97 -64.00
CA PRO A 181 -7.00 9.42 -63.20
C PRO A 181 -6.88 10.08 -61.82
N ILE A 182 -7.22 11.38 -61.71
CA ILE A 182 -7.17 12.12 -60.44
C ILE A 182 -8.26 11.61 -59.51
N LEU A 183 -9.46 11.35 -60.05
CA LEU A 183 -10.56 10.78 -59.28
C LEU A 183 -10.25 9.36 -58.81
N ALA A 184 -9.63 8.53 -59.65
CA ALA A 184 -9.18 7.19 -59.26
C ALA A 184 -8.13 7.24 -58.13
N GLY A 185 -7.17 8.16 -58.21
CA GLY A 185 -6.19 8.39 -57.15
C GLY A 185 -6.83 8.83 -55.84
N TRP A 186 -7.82 9.75 -55.90
CA TRP A 186 -8.59 10.19 -54.75
C TRP A 186 -9.36 9.04 -54.08
N MET A 187 -10.02 8.19 -54.88
CA MET A 187 -10.73 7.00 -54.37
C MET A 187 -9.79 6.01 -53.68
N LEU A 188 -8.60 5.77 -54.26
CA LEU A 188 -7.59 4.90 -53.65
C LEU A 188 -7.09 5.48 -52.33
N TRP A 189 -6.85 6.79 -52.27
CA TRP A 189 -6.42 7.48 -51.06
C TRP A 189 -7.47 7.37 -49.93
N ILE A 190 -8.75 7.61 -50.23
CA ILE A 190 -9.85 7.41 -49.27
C ILE A 190 -9.91 5.95 -48.80
N PHE A 191 -9.77 4.99 -49.71
CA PHE A 191 -9.80 3.57 -49.36
C PHE A 191 -8.71 3.22 -48.34
N VAL A 192 -7.48 3.68 -48.56
CA VAL A 192 -6.36 3.45 -47.63
C VAL A 192 -6.62 4.09 -46.26
N ILE A 193 -7.11 5.33 -46.23
CA ILE A 193 -7.43 6.02 -44.97
C ILE A 193 -8.54 5.30 -44.21
N ARG A 194 -9.61 4.91 -44.90
CA ARG A 194 -10.74 4.18 -44.31
C ARG A 194 -10.29 2.84 -43.74
N ALA A 195 -9.52 2.05 -44.50
CA ALA A 195 -9.01 0.76 -44.04
C ALA A 195 -8.10 0.92 -42.81
N SER A 196 -7.26 1.96 -42.79
CA SER A 196 -6.37 2.25 -41.66
C SER A 196 -7.16 2.64 -40.40
N TYR A 197 -8.19 3.48 -40.56
CA TYR A 197 -9.08 3.87 -39.46
C TYR A 197 -9.84 2.66 -38.89
N GLU A 198 -10.48 1.86 -39.76
CA GLU A 198 -11.25 0.68 -39.35
C GLU A 198 -10.35 -0.35 -38.64
N ALA A 199 -9.14 -0.58 -39.14
CA ALA A 199 -8.17 -1.47 -38.51
C ALA A 199 -7.76 -0.99 -37.11
N SER A 200 -7.51 0.31 -36.94
CA SER A 200 -7.15 0.90 -35.65
C SER A 200 -8.30 0.84 -34.64
N VAL A 201 -9.51 1.18 -35.04
CA VAL A 201 -10.72 1.08 -34.19
C VAL A 201 -10.99 -0.37 -33.81
N PHE A 202 -10.91 -1.30 -34.76
CA PHE A 202 -11.07 -2.73 -34.50
C PHE A 202 -10.05 -3.21 -33.48
N ASN A 203 -8.77 -2.86 -33.66
CA ASN A 203 -7.70 -3.20 -32.72
C ASN A 203 -7.95 -2.61 -31.33
N PHE A 204 -8.47 -1.38 -31.25
CA PHE A 204 -8.81 -0.74 -29.98
C PHE A 204 -9.97 -1.45 -29.27
N ILE A 205 -11.07 -1.73 -29.98
CA ILE A 205 -12.24 -2.39 -29.40
C ILE A 205 -11.89 -3.82 -28.97
N HIS A 206 -11.14 -4.55 -29.79
CA HIS A 206 -10.77 -5.92 -29.50
C HIS A 206 -9.84 -6.05 -28.28
N ASN A 207 -8.85 -5.15 -28.15
CA ASN A 207 -7.96 -5.15 -27.00
C ASN A 207 -8.55 -4.45 -25.76
N SER A 208 -9.60 -3.63 -25.95
CA SER A 208 -10.29 -2.86 -24.89
C SER A 208 -9.31 -2.25 -23.86
N PRO A 209 -8.35 -1.42 -24.30
CA PRO A 209 -7.31 -0.92 -23.41
C PRO A 209 -7.90 -0.04 -22.31
N VAL A 210 -7.36 -0.17 -21.11
CA VAL A 210 -7.73 0.67 -19.96
C VAL A 210 -6.98 2.01 -20.07
N LYS A 211 -7.63 3.10 -19.65
CA LYS A 211 -6.97 4.41 -19.57
C LYS A 211 -5.72 4.30 -18.68
N PRO A 212 -4.56 4.86 -19.10
CA PRO A 212 -3.35 4.75 -18.31
C PRO A 212 -3.51 5.45 -16.96
N SER A 213 -3.12 4.74 -15.89
CA SER A 213 -3.04 5.28 -14.54
C SER A 213 -1.71 6.01 -14.34
N PRO A 214 -1.69 7.04 -13.47
CA PRO A 214 -0.43 7.70 -13.12
C PRO A 214 0.53 6.69 -12.49
N ARG A 215 1.79 6.74 -12.91
CA ARG A 215 2.86 5.86 -12.39
C ARG A 215 3.64 6.50 -11.26
N THR A 216 3.64 7.83 -11.20
CA THR A 216 4.35 8.61 -10.19
C THR A 216 3.39 9.50 -9.42
N LEU A 217 3.79 9.89 -8.20
CA LEU A 217 3.04 10.84 -7.40
C LEU A 217 2.90 12.19 -8.13
N ASP A 218 3.97 12.66 -8.78
CA ASP A 218 3.94 13.92 -9.55
C ASP A 218 2.96 13.87 -10.71
N GLN A 219 2.86 12.74 -11.39
CA GLN A 219 1.89 12.55 -12.48
C GLN A 219 0.45 12.55 -11.94
N ALA A 220 0.23 11.97 -10.76
CA ALA A 220 -1.07 12.01 -10.11
C ALA A 220 -1.42 13.43 -9.63
N LEU A 221 -0.47 14.18 -9.07
CA LEU A 221 -0.67 15.57 -8.64
C LEU A 221 -0.98 16.49 -9.82
N SER A 222 -0.16 16.46 -10.87
CA SER A 222 -0.39 17.22 -12.10
C SER A 222 -1.67 16.81 -12.83
N GLY A 223 -2.07 15.55 -12.69
CA GLY A 223 -3.35 15.03 -13.20
C GLY A 223 -4.58 15.45 -12.39
N GLY A 224 -4.42 16.23 -11.33
CA GLY A 224 -5.53 16.73 -10.50
C GLY A 224 -6.17 15.66 -9.63
N PHE A 225 -5.47 14.56 -9.33
CA PHE A 225 -5.99 13.53 -8.44
C PHE A 225 -6.04 14.05 -7.00
N ARG A 226 -7.13 13.74 -6.30
CA ARG A 226 -7.28 14.01 -4.88
C ARG A 226 -6.92 12.76 -4.09
N PHE A 227 -6.01 12.91 -3.13
CA PHE A 227 -5.63 11.84 -2.23
C PHE A 227 -6.49 11.87 -0.97
N ILE A 228 -6.89 10.68 -0.51
CA ILE A 228 -7.53 10.48 0.78
C ILE A 228 -6.59 9.59 1.56
N THR A 229 -6.08 10.11 2.67
CA THR A 229 -5.26 9.36 3.62
C THR A 229 -6.06 9.19 4.89
N ASP A 230 -5.98 8.00 5.48
CA ASP A 230 -6.50 7.83 6.83
C ASP A 230 -5.51 8.42 7.84
N HIS A 231 -5.99 8.63 9.04
CA HIS A 231 -5.21 9.24 10.11
C HIS A 231 -4.01 8.39 10.54
N ALA A 232 -4.03 7.06 10.36
CA ALA A 232 -2.89 6.20 10.67
C ALA A 232 -1.81 6.31 9.58
N THR A 233 -2.18 6.30 8.30
CA THR A 233 -1.22 6.47 7.19
C THR A 233 -0.60 7.87 7.15
N TYR A 234 -1.33 8.92 7.57
CA TYR A 234 -0.77 10.28 7.68
C TYR A 234 0.40 10.40 8.67
N ARG A 235 0.53 9.44 9.60
CA ARG A 235 1.47 9.51 10.74
C ARG A 235 2.62 8.49 10.67
N MET A 236 2.60 7.57 9.70
CA MET A 236 3.73 6.68 9.42
C MET A 236 4.67 7.36 8.44
#